data_AF-A0A1R3K4E1-F1
#
_entry.id   AF-A0A1R3K4E1-F1
#
_cell.length_a   1.000
_cell.length_b   1.000
_cell.length_c   1.000
_cell.angle_alpha   90.00
_cell.angle_beta   90.00
_cell.angle_gamma   90.00
#
_symmetry.space_group_name_H-M   'P 1'
#
loop_
_entity.id
_entity.type
_entity.pdbx_description
1 polymer ?
#
loop_
_entity_poly.entity_id
_entity_poly.type
_entity_poly.pdbx_seq_one_letter_code
_entity_poly.pdbx_strand_id
1 'polypeptide(L)' 'MAQDLAVGEVVKQLDQACRETGFFYVKGHGVPESLMKEVRTMGHQFFNLPYEEKLKIKMTPAAGYRF' A
#
# COMPACT_ATOMS: atom_id res chain seq x y z
N MET A 1 2.02 -24.40 23.34
CA MET A 1 2.12 -23.40 22.25
C MET A 1 1.39 -23.97 21.04
N ALA A 2 0.05 -24.00 21.09
CA ALA A 2 -0.73 -24.38 19.92
C ALA A 2 -0.60 -23.23 18.92
N GLN A 3 0.19 -23.45 17.88
CA GLN A 3 0.19 -22.57 16.72
C GLN A 3 -1.24 -22.58 16.21
N ASP A 4 -1.86 -21.41 16.17
CA ASP A 4 -3.22 -21.24 15.67
C ASP A 4 -3.28 -21.81 14.24
N LEU A 5 -4.02 -22.92 14.07
CA LEU A 5 -4.06 -23.67 12.82
C LEU A 5 -4.49 -22.78 11.64
N ALA A 6 -5.32 -21.77 11.92
CA ALA A 6 -5.76 -20.79 10.93
C ALA A 6 -4.60 -19.88 10.47
N VAL A 7 -3.71 -19.46 11.37
CA VAL A 7 -2.53 -18.68 11.02
C VAL A 7 -1.58 -19.51 10.15
N GLY A 8 -1.40 -20.79 10.50
CA GLY A 8 -0.57 -21.71 9.71
C GLY A 8 -1.05 -21.89 8.27
N GLU A 9 -2.36 -21.88 8.05
CA GLU A 9 -2.95 -21.98 6.71
C GLU A 9 -2.73 -20.69 5.88
N VAL A 10 -2.94 -19.51 6.48
CA VAL A 10 -2.70 -18.23 5.81
C VAL A 10 -1.25 -18.07 5.39
N VAL A 11 -0.30 -18.49 6.24
CA VAL A 11 1.14 -18.45 5.92
C VAL A 11 1.47 -19.30 4.70
N LYS A 12 0.88 -20.50 4.57
CA LYS A 12 1.09 -21.37 3.40
C LYS A 12 0.54 -20.74 2.12
N GLN A 13 -0.65 -20.14 2.17
CA GLN A 13 -1.24 -19.45 1.03
C GLN A 13 -0.38 -18.26 0.57
N LEU A 14 0.19 -17.52 1.54
CA LEU A 14 1.08 -16.41 1.26
C LEU A 14 2.39 -16.86 0.61
N ASP A 15 3.07 -17.89 1.13
CA ASP A 15 4.31 -18.43 0.54
C ASP A 15 4.07 -18.89 -0.90
N GLN A 16 2.97 -19.61 -1.14
CA GLN A 16 2.59 -20.07 -2.47
C GLN A 16 2.36 -18.91 -3.44
N ALA A 17 1.56 -17.90 -3.05
CA ALA A 17 1.26 -16.75 -3.90
C ALA A 17 2.53 -15.94 -4.24
N CYS A 18 3.45 -15.80 -3.28
CA CYS A 18 4.74 -15.13 -3.51
C CYS A 18 5.64 -15.89 -4.49
N ARG A 19 5.65 -17.22 -4.46
CA ARG A 19 6.51 -18.06 -5.31
C ARG A 19 5.97 -18.23 -6.73
N GLU A 20 4.66 -18.35 -6.89
CA GLU A 20 4.05 -18.70 -8.17
C GLU A 20 3.51 -17.50 -8.93
N THR A 21 2.84 -16.59 -8.23
CA THR A 21 2.12 -15.47 -8.86
C THR A 21 2.89 -14.15 -8.70
N GLY A 22 3.59 -13.97 -7.59
CA GLY A 22 4.30 -12.73 -7.23
C GLY A 22 3.38 -11.59 -6.76
N PHE A 23 2.06 -11.80 -6.68
CA PHE A 23 1.10 -10.85 -6.10
C PHE A 23 -0.12 -11.58 -5.52
N PHE A 24 -0.84 -10.92 -4.62
CA PHE A 24 -2.08 -11.41 -4.02
C PHE A 24 -2.94 -10.24 -3.53
N TYR A 25 -4.24 -10.49 -3.35
CA TYR A 25 -5.15 -9.57 -2.68
C TYR A 25 -5.30 -9.98 -1.21
N VAL A 26 -5.23 -9.01 -0.32
CA VAL A 26 -5.47 -9.22 1.12
C VAL A 26 -6.83 -8.63 1.49
N LYS A 27 -7.63 -9.41 2.20
CA LYS A 27 -8.84 -8.95 2.89
C LYS A 27 -8.69 -9.15 4.39
N GLY A 28 -9.42 -8.38 5.20
CA GLY A 28 -9.36 -8.51 6.66
C GLY A 28 -8.04 -8.03 7.28
N HIS A 29 -7.29 -7.17 6.59
CA HIS A 29 -6.02 -6.60 7.08
C HIS A 29 -6.20 -5.59 8.24
N GLY A 30 -7.43 -5.31 8.67
CA GLY A 30 -7.72 -4.42 9.81
C GLY A 30 -7.55 -2.93 9.53
N VAL A 31 -7.22 -2.53 8.30
CA VAL A 31 -7.15 -1.10 7.94
C VAL A 31 -8.57 -0.60 7.68
N PRO A 32 -9.02 0.48 8.35
CA PRO A 32 -10.36 1.02 8.17
C PRO A 32 -10.62 1.46 6.72
N GLU A 33 -11.81 1.16 6.20
CA GLU A 33 -12.21 1.61 4.86
C GLU A 33 -12.29 3.13 4.75
N SER A 34 -12.66 3.82 5.84
CA SER A 34 -12.67 5.29 5.91
C SER A 34 -11.30 5.88 5.63
N LEU A 35 -10.25 5.32 6.22
CA LEU A 35 -8.87 5.76 6.02
C LEU A 35 -8.43 5.52 4.56
N MET A 36 -8.75 4.36 3.99
CA MET A 36 -8.46 4.07 2.58
C MET A 36 -9.16 5.07 1.64
N LYS A 37 -10.40 5.45 1.94
CA LYS A 37 -11.16 6.43 1.17
C LYS A 37 -10.59 7.85 1.31
N GLU A 38 -10.18 8.23 2.50
CA GLU A 38 -9.57 9.54 2.78
C GLU A 38 -8.25 9.70 2.02
N VAL A 39 -7.36 8.72 2.09
CA VAL A 39 -6.09 8.72 1.35
C VAL A 39 -6.31 8.85 -0.15
N ARG A 40 -7.28 8.11 -0.71
CA ARG A 40 -7.66 8.24 -2.14
C ARG A 40 -8.16 9.63 -2.46
N THR A 41 -9.03 10.19 -1.61
CA THR A 41 -9.61 11.52 -1.80
C THR A 41 -8.53 12.60 -1.78
N MET A 42 -7.63 12.57 -0.80
CA MET A 42 -6.50 13.50 -0.71
C MET A 42 -5.57 13.36 -1.93
N GLY A 43 -5.29 12.14 -2.37
CA GLY A 43 -4.51 11.89 -3.58
C GLY A 43 -5.13 12.57 -4.81
N HIS A 44 -6.44 12.35 -5.04
CA HIS A 44 -7.16 13.02 -6.13
C HIS A 44 -7.12 14.54 -6.02
N GLN A 45 -7.34 15.09 -4.81
CA GLN A 45 -7.29 16.53 -4.57
C GLN A 45 -5.92 17.10 -4.93
N PHE A 46 -4.83 16.47 -4.48
CA PHE A 46 -3.47 16.90 -4.78
C PHE A 46 -3.17 16.86 -6.30
N PHE A 47 -3.51 15.76 -6.98
CA PHE A 47 -3.20 15.63 -8.41
C PHE A 47 -4.06 16.54 -9.30
N ASN A 48 -5.22 16.99 -8.80
CA ASN A 48 -6.07 18.00 -9.44
C ASN A 48 -5.58 19.44 -9.27
N LEU A 49 -4.58 19.71 -8.41
CA LEU A 49 -3.97 21.03 -8.30
C LEU A 49 -3.22 21.43 -9.59
N PRO A 50 -3.02 22.74 -9.82
CA PRO A 50 -2.18 23.23 -10.91
C PRO A 50 -0.78 22.60 -10.89
N TYR A 51 -0.16 22.52 -12.06
CA TYR A 51 1.16 21.89 -12.21
C TYR A 51 2.23 22.56 -11.33
N GLU A 52 2.22 23.89 -11.25
CA GLU A 52 3.16 24.68 -10.45
C GLU A 52 3.07 24.34 -8.94
N GLU A 53 1.86 24.12 -8.42
CA GLU A 53 1.66 23.72 -7.01
C GLU A 53 2.28 22.34 -6.75
N LYS A 54 2.12 21.40 -7.67
CA LYS A 54 2.71 20.05 -7.56
C LYS A 54 4.24 20.08 -7.65
N LEU A 55 4.81 21.02 -8.41
CA LEU A 55 6.25 21.16 -8.56
C LEU A 55 6.95 21.63 -7.29
N LYS A 56 6.25 22.31 -6.38
CA LYS A 56 6.82 22.78 -5.11
C LYS A 56 7.41 21.65 -4.26
N ILE A 57 6.88 20.43 -4.41
CA ILE A 57 7.33 19.23 -3.70
C ILE A 57 8.07 18.23 -4.60
N LYS A 58 8.50 18.66 -5.81
CA LYS A 58 9.20 17.81 -6.76
C LYS A 58 10.47 17.24 -6.12
N MET A 59 10.59 15.91 -6.14
CA MET A 59 11.83 15.25 -5.76
C MET A 59 12.92 15.55 -6.78
N THR A 60 14.06 16.04 -6.29
CA THR A 60 15.27 16.29 -7.08
C THR A 60 16.41 15.42 -6.56
N PRO A 61 17.48 15.20 -7.33
CA PRO A 61 18.65 14.47 -6.85
C PRO A 61 19.20 15.06 -5.54
N ALA A 62 19.14 16.39 -5.39
CA ALA A 62 19.60 17.10 -4.19
C ALA A 62 18.63 16.95 -2.99
N ALA A 63 17.33 16.78 -3.24
CA ALA A 63 16.33 16.54 -2.20
C ALA A 63 16.20 15.07 -1.79
N GLY A 64 16.96 14.17 -2.44
CA GLY A 64 16.98 12.74 -2.18
C GLY A 64 15.89 12.00 -2.94
N TYR A 65 16.29 11.10 -3.83
CA TYR A 65 15.40 10.04 -4.30
C TYR A 65 15.26 9.01 -3.19
N ARG A 66 14.15 9.06 -2.45
CA ARG A 66 13.77 7.93 -1.59
C ARG A 66 13.24 6.83 -2.51
N PHE A 67 14.16 6.00 -3.00
CA PHE A 67 13.84 4.67 -3.52
C PHE A 67 13.56 3.74 -2.35
#